data_AF-A0A2X3JD11-F1
#
_entry.id   AF-A0A2X3JD11-F1
#
_cell.length_a   1.000
_cell.length_b   1.000
_cell.length_c   1.000
_cell.angle_alpha   90.00
_cell.angle_beta   90.00
_cell.angle_gamma   90.00
#
_symmetry.space_group_name_H-M   'P 1'
#
loop_
_entity.id
_entity.type
_entity.pdbx_description
1 polymer ?
#
loop_
_entity_poly.entity_id
_entity_poly.type
_entity_poly.pdbx_seq_one_letter_code
_entity_poly.pdbx_strand_id
1 'polypeptide(L)'
;MAEHVKAMLAFQQQGIPTFDYGNNIRQMAKEMGVSNAFDFPGFVPAYIRPLFCRGIGPFRWAALSGEPEDIYRSDAKVKELIPDDKHLHRWLDMAKERISFQGLPARICWVGLGQRTKLGLAFNEMVRSGELSAPIVIGRDHLDSGSVASPNRGNRINAGRF
;
A
#
# COMPACT_ATOMS: atom_id res chain seq x y z
N MET A 1 24.11 -5.24 -10.43
CA MET A 1 23.41 -4.73 -9.21
C MET A 1 24.38 -4.30 -8.11
N ALA A 2 25.57 -4.91 -7.96
CA ALA A 2 26.55 -4.50 -6.94
C ALA A 2 26.96 -3.02 -7.04
N GLU A 3 27.38 -2.55 -8.22
CA GLU A 3 27.73 -1.13 -8.43
C GLU A 3 26.57 -0.17 -8.16
N HIS A 4 25.34 -0.56 -8.52
CA HIS A 4 24.14 0.21 -8.19
C HIS A 4 23.96 0.35 -6.66
N VAL A 5 24.10 -0.74 -5.90
CA VAL A 5 23.97 -0.70 -4.44
C VAL A 5 25.13 0.08 -3.79
N LYS A 6 26.35 -0.01 -4.31
CA LYS A 6 27.48 0.84 -3.85
C LYS A 6 27.17 2.33 -4.01
N ALA A 7 26.55 2.74 -5.13
CA ALA A 7 26.13 4.12 -5.32
C ALA A 7 25.03 4.54 -4.31
N MET A 8 24.06 3.67 -4.04
CA MET A 8 23.04 3.92 -3.00
C MET A 8 23.66 4.08 -1.60
N LEU A 9 24.68 3.27 -1.26
CA LEU A 9 25.43 3.37 -0.01
C LEU A 9 26.23 4.68 0.06
N ALA A 10 26.84 5.12 -1.04
CA ALA A 10 27.54 6.40 -1.08
C ALA A 10 26.61 7.59 -0.82
N PHE A 11 25.37 7.56 -1.33
CA PHE A 11 24.35 8.56 -0.98
C PHE A 11 23.91 8.48 0.48
N GLN A 12 23.76 7.26 1.02
CA GLN A 12 23.44 7.07 2.43
C GLN A 12 24.52 7.68 3.34
N GLN A 13 25.80 7.50 3.01
CA GLN A 13 26.94 8.06 3.75
C GLN A 13 26.96 9.60 3.72
N GLN A 14 26.35 10.21 2.71
CA GLN A 14 26.14 11.66 2.63
C GLN A 14 24.92 12.14 3.44
N GLY A 15 24.27 11.27 4.21
CA GLY A 15 23.10 11.60 5.03
C GLY A 15 21.77 11.57 4.29
N ILE A 16 21.74 11.09 3.03
CA ILE A 16 20.51 11.00 2.25
C ILE A 16 19.69 9.78 2.72
N PRO A 17 18.37 9.93 2.98
CA PRO A 17 17.51 8.79 3.31
C PRO A 17 17.46 7.76 2.16
N THR A 18 18.21 6.68 2.31
CA THR A 18 18.26 5.56 1.37
C THR A 18 17.50 4.37 1.95
N PHE A 19 16.70 3.69 1.12
CA PHE A 19 15.99 2.47 1.53
C PHE A 19 15.75 1.54 0.33
N ASP A 20 15.54 0.27 0.63
CA ASP A 20 15.17 -0.77 -0.34
C ASP A 20 13.64 -0.85 -0.47
N TYR A 21 13.16 -0.89 -1.71
CA TYR A 21 11.73 -0.92 -2.03
C TYR A 21 11.22 -2.31 -2.44
N GLY A 22 11.77 -3.36 -1.82
CA GLY A 22 11.19 -4.70 -1.86
C GLY A 22 11.44 -5.49 -3.14
N ASN A 23 12.49 -5.15 -3.90
CA ASN A 23 12.92 -5.88 -5.09
C ASN A 23 14.12 -6.80 -4.83
N ASN A 24 14.55 -6.94 -3.56
CA ASN A 24 15.64 -7.81 -3.13
C ASN A 24 17.04 -7.41 -3.64
N ILE A 25 17.23 -6.17 -4.15
CA ILE A 25 18.50 -5.72 -4.74
C ILE A 25 19.69 -5.79 -3.78
N ARG A 26 19.46 -5.54 -2.48
CA ARG A 26 20.51 -5.64 -1.44
C ARG A 26 21.03 -7.06 -1.27
N GLN A 27 20.15 -8.06 -1.34
CA GLN A 27 20.55 -9.47 -1.26
C GLN A 27 21.43 -9.85 -2.44
N MET A 28 21.03 -9.46 -3.65
CA MET A 28 21.81 -9.71 -4.87
C MET A 28 23.18 -9.02 -4.81
N ALA A 29 23.25 -7.79 -4.28
CA ALA A 29 24.52 -7.09 -4.09
C ALA A 29 25.41 -7.78 -3.03
N LYS A 30 24.82 -8.27 -1.93
CA LYS A 30 25.54 -9.04 -0.91
C LYS A 30 26.16 -10.31 -1.50
N GLU A 31 25.39 -11.05 -2.30
CA GLU A 31 25.86 -12.27 -2.99
C GLU A 31 27.00 -11.98 -3.98
N MET A 32 27.05 -10.77 -4.53
CA MET A 32 28.14 -10.28 -5.40
C MET A 32 29.28 -9.58 -4.63
N GLY A 33 29.37 -9.75 -3.31
CA GLY A 33 30.52 -9.28 -2.51
C GLY A 33 30.39 -7.89 -1.90
N VAL A 34 29.24 -7.21 -2.01
CA VAL A 34 28.98 -5.97 -1.26
C VAL A 34 28.58 -6.33 0.17
N SER A 35 29.57 -6.50 1.05
CA SER A 35 29.37 -6.99 2.43
C SER A 35 28.40 -6.14 3.25
N ASN A 36 28.37 -4.84 2.99
CA ASN A 36 27.56 -3.86 3.70
C ASN A 36 26.28 -3.44 2.93
N ALA A 37 25.81 -4.27 1.99
CA ALA A 37 24.60 -4.00 1.19
C ALA A 37 23.32 -3.80 2.02
N PHE A 38 23.31 -4.19 3.30
CA PHE A 38 22.17 -4.09 4.20
C PHE A 38 22.24 -2.90 5.18
N ASP A 39 23.21 -1.98 5.00
CA ASP A 39 23.36 -0.79 5.85
C ASP A 39 22.17 0.17 5.72
N PHE A 40 21.48 0.19 4.56
CA PHE A 40 20.20 0.87 4.42
C PHE A 40 19.01 -0.08 4.64
N PRO A 41 17.93 0.39 5.30
CA PRO A 41 16.80 -0.45 5.67
C PRO A 41 15.88 -0.76 4.49
N GLY A 42 14.97 -1.72 4.67
CA GLY A 42 13.82 -1.87 3.78
C GLY A 42 12.71 -0.90 4.14
N PHE A 43 11.87 -0.52 3.18
CA PHE A 43 10.80 0.46 3.41
C PHE A 43 9.77 0.02 4.46
N VAL A 44 9.51 -1.29 4.61
CA VAL A 44 8.54 -1.78 5.60
C VAL A 44 8.99 -1.50 7.03
N PRO A 45 10.17 -1.99 7.50
CA PRO A 45 10.64 -1.66 8.83
C PRO A 45 10.91 -0.17 9.05
N ALA A 46 11.26 0.59 8.00
CA ALA A 46 11.54 2.03 8.12
C ALA A 46 10.28 2.89 8.22
N TYR A 47 9.21 2.58 7.46
CA TYR A 47 8.08 3.49 7.28
C TYR A 47 6.71 2.83 7.44
N ILE A 48 6.52 1.60 6.92
CA ILE A 48 5.18 1.02 6.75
C ILE A 48 4.72 0.19 7.96
N ARG A 49 5.65 -0.40 8.72
CA ARG A 49 5.30 -1.29 9.85
C ARG A 49 4.32 -0.68 10.86
N PRO A 50 4.41 0.60 11.24
CA PRO A 50 3.39 1.23 12.11
C PRO A 50 1.98 1.27 11.52
N LEU A 51 1.83 1.28 10.19
CA LEU A 51 0.54 1.13 9.52
C LEU A 51 0.04 -0.31 9.65
N PHE A 52 0.90 -1.29 9.38
CA PHE A 52 0.56 -2.71 9.50
C PHE A 52 0.16 -3.11 10.93
N CYS A 53 0.76 -2.53 11.96
CA CYS A 53 0.36 -2.75 13.36
C CYS A 53 -1.10 -2.38 13.65
N ARG A 54 -1.72 -1.53 12.82
CA ARG A 54 -3.15 -1.13 12.91
C ARG A 54 -4.03 -1.82 11.87
N GLY A 55 -3.49 -2.84 11.18
CA GLY A 55 -4.15 -3.50 10.06
C GLY A 55 -4.32 -2.60 8.83
N ILE A 56 -3.66 -1.44 8.76
CA ILE A 56 -3.73 -0.53 7.61
C ILE A 56 -2.85 -1.10 6.52
N GLY A 57 -3.42 -1.34 5.35
CA GLY A 57 -2.72 -1.93 4.20
C GLY A 57 -3.42 -1.64 2.89
N PRO A 58 -2.97 -2.23 1.77
CA PRO A 58 -3.38 -1.86 0.41
C PRO A 58 -4.76 -2.40 0.02
N PHE A 59 -5.78 -2.05 0.80
CA PHE A 59 -7.18 -2.33 0.54
C PHE A 59 -7.63 -1.63 -0.75
N ARG A 60 -8.34 -2.37 -1.61
CA ARG A 60 -8.77 -1.88 -2.92
C ARG A 60 -10.10 -2.48 -3.32
N TRP A 61 -10.76 -1.82 -4.26
CA TRP A 61 -11.96 -2.34 -4.90
C TRP A 61 -12.03 -1.96 -6.38
N ALA A 62 -12.82 -2.70 -7.15
CA ALA A 62 -13.05 -2.43 -8.57
C ALA A 62 -14.54 -2.60 -8.93
N ALA A 63 -15.05 -1.70 -9.77
CA ALA A 63 -16.45 -1.71 -10.20
C ALA A 63 -16.64 -2.66 -11.39
N LEU A 64 -17.47 -3.70 -11.23
CA LEU A 64 -17.71 -4.68 -12.30
C LEU A 64 -18.60 -4.13 -13.43
N SER A 65 -19.26 -2.99 -13.20
CA SER A 65 -19.99 -2.25 -14.22
C SER A 65 -19.09 -1.75 -15.35
N GLY A 66 -17.81 -1.50 -15.05
CA GLY A 66 -16.93 -0.75 -15.94
C GLY A 66 -17.12 0.76 -15.88
N GLU A 67 -18.04 1.25 -15.04
CA GLU A 67 -18.41 2.67 -14.97
C GLU A 67 -17.54 3.44 -13.97
N PRO A 68 -16.85 4.52 -14.39
CA PRO A 68 -16.04 5.36 -13.50
C PRO A 68 -16.84 5.98 -12.34
N GLU A 69 -18.13 6.25 -12.59
CA GLU A 69 -19.01 6.90 -11.62
C GLU A 69 -19.22 6.04 -10.36
N ASP A 70 -19.20 4.71 -10.47
CA ASP A 70 -19.28 3.82 -9.30
C ASP A 70 -18.05 3.99 -8.37
N ILE A 71 -16.87 4.28 -8.95
CA ILE A 71 -15.69 4.63 -8.16
C ILE A 71 -15.83 6.01 -7.51
N TYR A 72 -16.37 7.00 -8.22
CA TYR A 72 -16.55 8.33 -7.64
C TYR A 72 -17.60 8.35 -6.51
N ARG A 73 -18.68 7.58 -6.64
CA ARG A 73 -19.69 7.39 -5.58
C ARG A 73 -19.10 6.68 -4.37
N SER A 74 -18.33 5.62 -4.59
CA SER A 74 -17.63 4.94 -3.48
C SER A 74 -16.57 5.82 -2.82
N ASP A 75 -15.82 6.65 -3.58
CA ASP A 75 -14.89 7.65 -3.01
C ASP A 75 -15.64 8.64 -2.08
N ALA A 76 -16.80 9.14 -2.51
CA ALA A 76 -17.63 10.02 -1.69
C ALA A 76 -18.14 9.32 -0.42
N LYS A 77 -18.60 8.07 -0.53
CA LYS A 77 -19.03 7.26 0.61
C LYS A 77 -17.89 7.03 1.61
N VAL A 78 -16.66 6.81 1.14
CA VAL A 78 -15.50 6.66 2.03
C VAL A 78 -15.28 7.93 2.85
N LYS A 79 -15.37 9.12 2.23
CA LYS A 79 -15.25 10.41 2.93
C LYS A 79 -16.34 10.62 3.97
N GLU A 80 -17.58 10.25 3.65
CA GLU A 80 -18.72 10.31 4.58
C GLU A 80 -18.49 9.41 5.81
N LEU A 81 -18.00 8.19 5.61
CA LEU A 81 -17.84 7.21 6.68
C LEU A 81 -16.59 7.42 7.53
N ILE A 82 -15.61 8.18 7.03
CA ILE A 82 -14.34 8.49 7.68
C ILE A 82 -14.08 10.01 7.57
N PRO A 83 -14.91 10.86 8.22
CA PRO A 83 -14.91 12.31 7.98
C PRO A 83 -13.66 13.01 8.52
N ASP A 84 -13.05 12.48 9.58
CA ASP A 84 -11.98 13.16 10.31
C ASP A 84 -10.57 12.90 9.75
N ASP A 85 -10.43 12.00 8.78
CA ASP A 85 -9.12 11.65 8.20
C ASP A 85 -8.79 12.54 7.00
N LYS A 86 -8.23 13.72 7.29
CA LYS A 86 -7.82 14.70 6.27
C LYS A 86 -6.82 14.14 5.25
N HIS A 87 -5.94 13.22 5.68
CA HIS A 87 -4.96 12.62 4.79
C HIS A 87 -5.64 11.66 3.80
N LEU A 88 -6.57 10.84 4.29
CA LEU A 88 -7.39 9.98 3.44
C LEU A 88 -8.21 10.79 2.42
N HIS A 89 -8.81 11.90 2.84
CA HIS A 89 -9.59 12.74 1.92
C HIS A 89 -8.72 13.32 0.81
N ARG A 90 -7.55 13.87 1.18
CA ARG A 90 -6.56 14.37 0.21
C ARG A 90 -6.08 13.26 -0.73
N TRP A 91 -5.89 12.04 -0.21
CA TRP A 91 -5.53 10.89 -1.04
C TRP A 91 -6.60 10.62 -2.12
N LEU A 92 -7.88 10.59 -1.76
CA LEU A 92 -8.97 10.37 -2.72
C LEU A 92 -9.08 11.49 -3.76
N ASP A 93 -8.90 12.75 -3.34
CA ASP A 93 -8.91 13.91 -4.25
C ASP A 93 -7.78 13.80 -5.28
N MET A 94 -6.55 13.56 -4.82
CA MET A 94 -5.40 13.38 -5.72
C MET A 94 -5.59 12.15 -6.62
N ALA A 95 -6.14 11.06 -6.09
CA ALA A 95 -6.36 9.85 -6.86
C ALA A 95 -7.42 10.03 -7.96
N LYS A 96 -8.41 10.91 -7.76
CA LYS A 96 -9.36 11.31 -8.80
C LYS A 96 -8.71 12.22 -9.85
N GLU A 97 -7.89 13.17 -9.42
CA GLU A 97 -7.29 14.16 -10.32
C GLU A 97 -6.07 13.66 -11.11
N ARG A 98 -5.34 12.68 -10.58
CA ARG A 98 -4.00 12.31 -11.08
C ARG A 98 -3.87 10.86 -11.55
N ILE A 99 -4.89 10.02 -11.34
CA ILE A 99 -4.84 8.59 -11.71
C ILE A 99 -5.93 8.30 -12.74
N SER A 100 -5.52 8.01 -13.96
CA SER A 100 -6.41 7.47 -15.00
C SER A 100 -6.71 5.99 -14.72
N PHE A 101 -7.96 5.57 -14.95
CA PHE A 101 -8.33 4.17 -14.82
C PHE A 101 -7.68 3.30 -15.91
N GLN A 102 -7.48 2.02 -15.59
CA GLN A 102 -6.95 1.00 -16.50
C GLN A 102 -7.83 -0.25 -16.41
N GLY A 103 -8.51 -0.63 -17.50
CA GLY A 103 -9.49 -1.71 -17.47
C GLY A 103 -10.72 -1.31 -16.64
N LEU A 104 -11.18 -2.20 -15.75
CA LEU A 104 -12.26 -1.86 -14.81
C LEU A 104 -11.83 -0.70 -13.90
N PRO A 105 -12.65 0.35 -13.74
CA PRO A 105 -12.39 1.40 -12.77
C PRO A 105 -12.18 0.81 -11.38
N ALA A 106 -11.08 1.20 -10.74
CA ALA A 106 -10.66 0.65 -9.46
C ALA A 106 -10.01 1.73 -8.58
N ARG A 107 -10.12 1.55 -7.28
CA ARG A 107 -9.52 2.44 -6.29
C ARG A 107 -8.69 1.66 -5.28
N ILE A 108 -7.50 2.17 -5.01
CA ILE A 108 -6.67 1.79 -3.86
C ILE A 108 -6.87 2.83 -2.76
N CYS A 109 -7.13 2.39 -1.54
CA CYS A 109 -7.28 3.27 -0.38
C CYS A 109 -6.82 2.53 0.87
N TRP A 110 -5.75 2.99 1.49
CA TRP A 110 -5.18 2.31 2.65
C TRP A 110 -6.04 2.54 3.89
N VAL A 111 -6.69 1.48 4.37
CA VAL A 111 -7.58 1.51 5.55
C VAL A 111 -7.32 0.34 6.48
N GLY A 112 -7.59 0.58 7.77
CA GLY A 112 -7.23 -0.30 8.88
C GLY A 112 -8.27 -1.35 9.25
N LEU A 113 -7.96 -2.07 10.34
CA LEU A 113 -8.92 -2.94 11.00
C LEU A 113 -10.19 -2.15 11.40
N GLY A 114 -11.36 -2.76 11.25
CA GLY A 114 -12.66 -2.10 11.48
C GLY A 114 -13.13 -1.27 10.28
N GLN A 115 -12.29 -0.36 9.76
CA GLN A 115 -12.64 0.47 8.59
C GLN A 115 -12.93 -0.38 7.34
N ARG A 116 -12.15 -1.44 7.09
CA ARG A 116 -12.37 -2.36 5.96
C ARG A 116 -13.78 -2.96 5.95
N THR A 117 -14.23 -3.46 7.10
CA THR A 117 -15.57 -4.06 7.23
C THR A 117 -16.66 -3.00 7.08
N LYS A 118 -16.48 -1.83 7.69
CA LYS A 118 -17.43 -0.70 7.57
C LYS A 118 -17.64 -0.29 6.10
N LEU A 119 -16.55 -0.14 5.35
CA LEU A 119 -16.60 0.19 3.93
C LEU A 119 -17.21 -0.94 3.10
N GLY A 120 -16.82 -2.19 3.34
CA GLY A 120 -17.35 -3.33 2.58
C GLY A 120 -18.87 -3.48 2.72
N LEU A 121 -19.41 -3.31 3.93
CA LEU A 121 -20.85 -3.34 4.17
C LEU A 121 -21.56 -2.16 3.50
N ALA A 122 -20.98 -0.95 3.58
CA ALA A 122 -21.56 0.23 2.93
C ALA A 122 -21.58 0.11 1.40
N PHE A 123 -20.51 -0.39 0.79
CA PHE A 123 -20.48 -0.63 -0.66
C PHE A 123 -21.51 -1.69 -1.06
N ASN A 124 -21.65 -2.76 -0.29
CA ASN A 124 -22.68 -3.76 -0.53
C ASN A 124 -24.10 -3.17 -0.43
N GLU A 125 -24.32 -2.25 0.50
CA GLU A 125 -25.58 -1.51 0.61
C GLU A 125 -25.85 -0.60 -0.58
N MET A 126 -24.82 0.10 -1.07
CA MET A 126 -24.94 0.93 -2.27
C MET A 126 -25.25 0.09 -3.51
N VAL A 127 -24.71 -1.12 -3.62
CA VAL A 127 -25.10 -2.07 -4.68
C VAL A 127 -26.55 -2.49 -4.52
N ARG A 128 -26.97 -2.87 -3.30
CA ARG A 128 -28.36 -3.30 -3.00
C ARG A 128 -29.40 -2.22 -3.33
N SER A 129 -29.09 -0.96 -3.04
CA SER A 129 -29.98 0.18 -3.28
C SER A 129 -29.94 0.70 -4.73
N GLY A 130 -29.00 0.24 -5.55
CA GLY A 130 -28.79 0.74 -6.91
C GLY A 130 -28.03 2.06 -7.00
N GLU A 131 -27.50 2.57 -5.88
CA GLU A 131 -26.56 3.70 -5.89
C GLU A 131 -25.27 3.33 -6.64
N LEU A 132 -24.85 2.07 -6.60
CA LEU A 132 -23.85 1.52 -7.50
C LEU A 132 -24.52 0.68 -8.59
N SER A 133 -24.10 0.87 -9.84
CA SER A 133 -24.77 0.31 -11.01
C SER A 133 -24.60 -1.21 -11.17
N ALA A 134 -23.55 -1.79 -10.58
CA ALA A 134 -23.28 -3.22 -10.56
C ALA A 134 -22.48 -3.62 -9.31
N PRO A 135 -22.28 -4.92 -9.04
CA PRO A 135 -21.45 -5.36 -7.92
C PRO A 135 -20.00 -4.84 -7.99
N ILE A 136 -19.39 -4.71 -6.82
CA ILE A 136 -17.98 -4.32 -6.67
C ILE A 136 -17.20 -5.51 -6.12
N VAL A 137 -16.00 -5.76 -6.67
CA VAL A 137 -15.04 -6.69 -6.08
C VAL A 137 -14.15 -5.95 -5.09
N ILE A 138 -13.99 -6.51 -3.89
CA ILE A 138 -13.12 -5.97 -2.84
C ILE A 138 -11.95 -6.92 -2.66
N GLY A 139 -10.73 -6.37 -2.60
CA GLY A 139 -9.52 -7.14 -2.46
C GLY A 139 -8.35 -6.34 -1.89
N ARG A 140 -7.14 -6.85 -2.10
CA ARG A 140 -5.87 -6.25 -1.67
C ARG A 140 -4.69 -6.90 -2.38
N ASP A 141 -3.52 -6.30 -2.24
CA ASP A 141 -2.26 -7.01 -2.53
C ASP A 141 -2.03 -8.13 -1.48
N HIS A 142 -1.15 -9.07 -1.82
CA HIS A 142 -0.59 -10.04 -0.88
C HIS A 142 0.36 -9.39 0.13
N LEU A 143 0.94 -8.22 -0.19
CA LEU A 143 1.66 -7.38 0.77
C LEU A 143 0.67 -6.67 1.70
N ASP A 144 0.26 -7.34 2.77
CA ASP A 144 -0.60 -6.77 3.82
C ASP A 144 -0.16 -7.29 5.20
N SER A 145 -0.62 -6.60 6.25
CA SER A 145 -0.21 -6.74 7.65
C SER A 145 -0.04 -8.18 8.15
N GLY A 146 -0.91 -9.11 7.73
CA GLY A 146 -0.90 -10.50 8.19
C GLY A 146 -0.84 -11.55 7.08
N SER A 147 -0.48 -11.19 5.84
CA SER A 147 -0.60 -12.12 4.69
C SER A 147 0.70 -12.40 3.94
N VAL A 148 1.85 -12.03 4.49
CA VAL A 148 3.14 -12.25 3.83
C VAL A 148 4.22 -12.65 4.82
N ALA A 149 5.07 -13.60 4.41
CA ALA A 149 6.35 -13.88 5.04
C ALA A 149 7.47 -13.59 4.04
N SER A 150 8.19 -12.49 4.23
CA SER A 150 9.28 -12.08 3.33
C SER A 150 10.40 -11.37 4.11
N PRO A 151 11.46 -12.08 4.52
CA PRO A 151 12.50 -11.56 5.42
C PRO A 151 13.25 -10.33 4.87
N ASN A 152 13.41 -10.22 3.55
CA ASN A 152 14.09 -9.09 2.91
C ASN A 152 13.14 -7.93 2.53
N ARG A 153 11.83 -8.08 2.76
CA ARG A 153 10.79 -7.08 2.44
C ARG A 153 9.91 -6.76 3.66
N GLY A 154 8.90 -7.59 3.95
CA GLY A 154 7.86 -7.34 4.96
C GLY A 154 8.24 -7.73 6.40
N ASN A 155 8.90 -8.88 6.56
CA ASN A 155 9.09 -9.51 7.87
C ASN A 155 10.58 -9.60 8.23
N ARG A 156 11.38 -8.57 7.95
CA ARG A 156 12.75 -8.53 8.48
C ARG A 156 12.67 -8.53 10.01
N ILE A 157 12.95 -9.70 10.59
CA ILE A 157 13.26 -9.88 12.00
C ILE A 157 14.71 -9.41 12.16
N ASN A 158 14.94 -8.38 12.97
CA ASN A 158 16.30 -8.07 13.39
C ASN A 158 16.72 -9.20 14.33
N ALA A 159 17.46 -10.18 13.82
CA ALA A 159 18.02 -11.29 14.60
C ALA A 159 19.16 -10.84 15.54
N GLY A 160 19.11 -9.62 16.10
CA GLY A 160 20.18 -9.01 16.87
C GLY A 160 19.75 -8.21 18.09
N ARG A 161 18.50 -8.33 18.54
CA ARG A 161 18.03 -7.81 19.84
C ARG A 161 16.92 -8.71 20.41
N PHE A 162 17.34 -9.85 20.94
CA PHE A 162 16.72 -10.48 22.11
C PHE A 162 17.78 -10.54 23.20
#